data_AF-A0A645JKG2-F1
#
_entry.id   AF-A0A645JKG2-F1
#
_cell.length_a   1.000
_cell.length_b   1.000
_cell.length_c   1.000
_cell.angle_alpha   90.00
_cell.angle_beta   90.00
_cell.angle_gamma   90.00
#
_symmetry.space_group_name_H-M   'P 1'
#
loop_
_entity.id
_entity.type
_entity.pdbx_description
1 polymer ?
#
loop_
_entity_poly.entity_id
_entity_poly.type
_entity_poly.pdbx_seq_one_letter_code
_entity_poly.pdbx_strand_id
1 'polypeptide(L)'
;MAELAVTTKKLDFRLEQVQDFTPSPMTLATEIYYTGYHPYTLQPVFTAKSKEEKNAQRQFFFWYDPKQRQSVIKELKRIGRPDLINKLYSGNSGK
;
A
#
# COMPACT_ATOMS: atom_id res chain seq x y z
N MET A 1 -2.35 -0.11 2.69
CA MET A 1 -1.12 -0.53 1.94
C MET A 1 0.11 -0.69 2.84
N ALA A 2 0.39 0.22 3.77
CA ALA A 2 1.58 0.11 4.64
C ALA A 2 1.67 -1.18 5.47
N GLU A 3 0.56 -1.65 6.06
CA GLU A 3 0.53 -2.96 6.78
C GLU A 3 0.78 -4.13 5.84
N LEU A 4 0.23 -4.08 4.62
CA LEU A 4 0.43 -5.11 3.61
C LEU A 4 1.92 -5.24 3.26
N ALA A 5 2.66 -4.14 3.20
CA ALA A 5 4.10 -4.15 2.96
C ALA A 5 4.88 -4.92 4.04
N VAL A 6 4.47 -4.80 5.30
CA VAL A 6 5.08 -5.57 6.39
C VAL A 6 4.76 -7.05 6.25
N THR A 7 3.53 -7.39 5.89
CA THR A 7 3.13 -8.77 5.65
C THR A 7 3.88 -9.37 4.47
N THR A 8 3.97 -8.69 3.33
CA THR A 8 4.70 -9.19 2.15
C THR A 8 6.19 -9.31 2.43
N LYS A 9 6.79 -8.41 3.23
CA LYS A 9 8.15 -8.56 3.72
C LYS A 9 8.34 -9.83 4.55
N LYS A 10 7.43 -10.11 5.49
CA LYS A 10 7.51 -11.33 6.32
C LYS A 10 7.41 -12.61 5.49
N LEU A 11 6.73 -12.55 4.35
CA LEU A 11 6.60 -13.65 3.39
C LEU A 11 7.75 -13.69 2.36
N ASP A 12 8.74 -12.79 2.46
CA ASP A 12 9.84 -12.59 1.50
C ASP A 12 9.37 -12.39 0.04
N PHE A 13 8.22 -11.73 -0.14
CA PHE A 13 7.72 -11.41 -1.47
C PHE A 13 8.37 -10.14 -2.01
N ARG A 14 9.16 -10.30 -3.08
CA ARG A 14 9.78 -9.23 -3.86
C ARG A 14 9.05 -9.08 -5.18
N LEU A 15 8.10 -8.16 -5.23
CA LEU A 15 7.24 -7.96 -6.38
C LEU A 15 7.96 -7.11 -7.44
N GLU A 16 8.12 -7.64 -8.64
CA GLU A 16 8.70 -6.88 -9.77
C GLU A 16 7.64 -6.09 -10.54
N GLN A 17 6.45 -6.69 -10.71
CA GLN A 17 5.32 -6.07 -11.40
C GLN A 17 4.14 -5.92 -10.45
N VAL A 18 3.61 -4.71 -10.39
CA VAL A 18 2.39 -4.38 -9.62
C VAL A 18 1.39 -3.84 -10.62
N GLN A 19 0.25 -4.52 -10.73
CA GLN A 19 -0.84 -4.11 -11.60
C GLN A 19 -1.81 -3.19 -10.84
N ASP A 20 -2.28 -2.16 -11.53
CA ASP A 20 -3.35 -1.31 -11.01
C ASP A 20 -4.69 -2.03 -11.04
N PHE A 21 -5.59 -1.63 -10.16
CA PHE A 21 -6.95 -2.16 -10.13
C PHE A 21 -7.70 -1.83 -11.42
N THR A 22 -8.20 -2.86 -12.09
CA THR A 22 -9.07 -2.75 -13.26
C THR A 22 -10.50 -3.12 -12.88
N PRO A 23 -11.42 -2.14 -12.78
CA PRO A 23 -12.78 -2.41 -12.32
C PRO A 23 -13.50 -3.38 -13.27
N SER A 24 -13.87 -4.54 -12.74
CA SER A 24 -14.68 -5.53 -13.46
C SER A 24 -16.17 -5.28 -13.19
N PRO A 25 -17.03 -5.27 -14.22
CA PRO A 25 -18.47 -5.11 -14.03
C PRO A 25 -19.04 -6.14 -13.03
N MET A 26 -20.13 -5.78 -12.37
CA MET A 26 -20.85 -6.66 -11.43
C MET A 26 -20.03 -7.13 -10.22
N THR A 27 -18.97 -6.41 -9.85
CA THR A 27 -18.19 -6.71 -8.63
C THR A 27 -18.37 -5.65 -7.55
N LEU A 28 -18.38 -6.11 -6.30
CA LEU A 28 -18.43 -5.25 -5.12
C LEU A 28 -17.29 -4.22 -5.11
N ALA A 29 -16.08 -4.63 -5.49
CA ALA A 29 -14.91 -3.75 -5.53
C ALA A 29 -15.09 -2.61 -6.54
N THR A 30 -15.73 -2.89 -7.68
CA THR A 30 -16.05 -1.85 -8.68
C THR A 30 -17.07 -0.86 -8.16
N GLU A 31 -18.12 -1.33 -7.50
CA GLU A 31 -19.13 -0.45 -6.88
C GLU A 31 -18.48 0.48 -5.85
N ILE A 32 -17.65 -0.08 -4.96
CA ILE A 32 -16.87 0.67 -3.98
C ILE A 32 -15.91 1.65 -4.67
N TYR A 33 -15.27 1.22 -5.76
CA TYR A 33 -14.32 2.05 -6.49
C TYR A 33 -14.98 3.29 -7.08
N TYR A 34 -16.16 3.15 -7.69
CA TYR A 34 -16.89 4.27 -8.28
C TYR A 34 -17.55 5.14 -7.23
N THR A 35 -18.31 4.55 -6.29
CA THR A 35 -19.11 5.29 -5.32
C THR A 35 -18.31 5.84 -4.14
N GLY A 36 -17.23 5.16 -3.74
CA GLY A 36 -16.51 5.45 -2.50
C GLY A 36 -17.23 4.98 -1.23
N TYR A 37 -18.28 4.15 -1.36
CA TYR A 37 -19.03 3.60 -0.24
C TYR A 37 -19.12 2.09 -0.33
N HIS A 38 -19.16 1.45 0.82
CA HIS A 38 -19.51 0.04 0.89
C HIS A 38 -21.04 -0.12 0.75
N PRO A 39 -21.56 -0.77 -0.32
CA PRO A 39 -22.97 -0.69 -0.69
C PRO A 39 -23.93 -1.30 0.35
N TYR A 40 -23.46 -2.22 1.19
CA TYR A 40 -24.30 -2.86 2.22
C TYR A 40 -24.32 -2.10 3.55
N THR A 41 -23.25 -1.36 3.87
CA THR A 41 -23.11 -0.69 5.18
C THR A 41 -23.18 0.83 5.07
N LEU A 42 -23.12 1.34 3.84
CA LEU A 42 -23.07 2.76 3.49
C LEU A 42 -21.92 3.52 4.17
N GLN A 43 -20.93 2.79 4.67
CA GLN A 43 -19.74 3.40 5.26
C GLN A 43 -18.82 3.88 4.13
N PRO A 44 -18.21 5.07 4.27
CA PRO A 44 -17.23 5.55 3.32
C PRO A 44 -16.01 4.64 3.33
N VAL A 45 -15.55 4.28 2.13
CA VAL A 45 -14.34 3.49 1.92
C VAL A 45 -13.37 4.32 1.10
N PHE A 46 -12.18 4.52 1.66
CA PHE A 46 -11.13 5.24 0.94
C PHE A 46 -10.68 4.46 -0.30
N THR A 47 -10.79 5.10 -1.46
CA THR A 47 -10.36 4.57 -2.76
C THR A 47 -9.43 5.57 -3.43
N ALA A 48 -8.19 5.17 -3.69
CA ALA A 48 -7.22 6.00 -4.42
C ALA A 48 -7.61 6.11 -5.91
N LYS A 49 -7.86 7.34 -6.38
CA LYS A 49 -8.26 7.61 -7.77
C LYS A 49 -7.19 8.40 -8.52
N SER A 50 -6.52 9.34 -7.85
CA SER A 50 -5.46 10.14 -8.45
C SER A 50 -4.18 9.33 -8.66
N LYS A 51 -3.34 9.78 -9.60
CA LYS A 51 -2.05 9.15 -9.89
C LYS A 51 -1.12 9.22 -8.67
N GLU A 52 -1.18 10.34 -7.96
CA GLU A 52 -0.40 10.63 -6.77
C GLU A 52 -0.75 9.64 -5.65
N GLU A 53 -2.04 9.44 -5.36
CA GLU A 53 -2.49 8.47 -4.35
C GLU A 53 -2.10 7.04 -4.71
N LYS A 54 -2.27 6.65 -5.99
CA LYS A 54 -1.88 5.32 -6.47
C LYS A 54 -0.39 5.10 -6.33
N ASN A 55 0.44 6.07 -6.71
CA ASN A 55 1.89 6.00 -6.55
C ASN A 55 2.30 5.93 -5.07
N ALA A 56 1.64 6.70 -4.20
CA ALA A 56 1.88 6.68 -2.76
C ALA A 56 1.57 5.32 -2.14
N GLN A 57 0.61 4.58 -2.68
CA GLN A 57 0.35 3.19 -2.30
C GLN A 57 1.37 2.23 -2.92
N ARG A 58 1.66 2.38 -4.21
CA ARG A 58 2.52 1.46 -4.99
C ARG A 58 3.94 1.37 -4.44
N GLN A 59 4.52 2.47 -3.96
CA GLN A 59 5.89 2.48 -3.41
C GLN A 59 6.08 1.49 -2.24
N PHE A 60 5.02 1.16 -1.51
CA PHE A 60 5.08 0.22 -0.39
C PHE A 60 5.44 -1.22 -0.81
N PHE A 61 5.16 -1.59 -2.06
CA PHE A 61 5.51 -2.92 -2.59
C PHE A 61 7.00 -3.06 -2.89
N PHE A 62 7.69 -1.94 -3.11
CA PHE A 62 9.13 -1.89 -3.42
C PHE A 62 9.97 -1.56 -2.18
N TRP A 63 9.53 -1.99 -0.99
CA TRP A 63 10.21 -1.73 0.28
C TRP A 63 11.67 -2.21 0.28
N TYR A 64 12.01 -3.21 -0.53
CA TYR A 64 13.34 -3.80 -0.66
C TYR A 64 14.29 -2.99 -1.55
N ASP A 65 13.78 -2.10 -2.40
CA ASP A 65 14.61 -1.25 -3.27
C ASP A 65 15.22 -0.09 -2.45
N PRO A 66 16.56 -0.01 -2.32
CA PRO A 66 17.22 1.08 -1.62
C PRO A 66 16.85 2.48 -2.15
N LYS A 67 16.56 2.60 -3.45
CA LYS A 67 16.17 3.88 -4.07
C LYS A 67 14.82 4.37 -3.56
N GLN A 68 13.90 3.45 -3.25
CA GLN A 68 12.54 3.76 -2.79
C GLN A 68 12.45 3.95 -1.27
N ARG A 69 13.45 3.48 -0.51
CA ARG A 69 13.45 3.49 0.96
C ARG A 69 13.15 4.87 1.55
N GLN A 70 13.75 5.94 1.03
CA GLN A 70 13.50 7.31 1.53
C GLN A 70 12.05 7.75 1.28
N SER A 71 11.49 7.42 0.12
CA SER A 71 10.10 7.74 -0.23
C SER A 71 9.12 7.01 0.67
N VAL A 72 9.34 5.71 0.91
CA VAL A 72 8.54 4.89 1.82
C VAL A 72 8.58 5.43 3.25
N ILE A 73 9.77 5.78 3.77
CA ILE A 73 9.91 6.35 5.11
C ILE A 73 9.19 7.70 5.23
N LYS A 74 9.33 8.58 4.24
CA LYS A 74 8.65 9.87 4.20
C LYS A 74 7.13 9.70 4.23
N GLU A 75 6.61 8.75 3.45
CA GLU A 75 5.18 8.46 3.41
C GLU A 75 4.67 7.87 4.74
N LEU A 76 5.40 6.94 5.34
CA LEU A 76 5.05 6.36 6.65
C LEU A 76 4.95 7.44 7.74
N LYS A 77 5.85 8.43 7.71
CA LYS A 77 5.77 9.59 8.61
C LYS A 77 4.55 10.45 8.29
N ARG A 78 4.28 10.72 7.01
CA ARG A 78 3.13 11.53 6.54
C ARG A 78 1.79 10.93 6.98
N ILE A 79 1.64 9.61 6.93
CA ILE A 79 0.41 8.91 7.33
C ILE A 79 0.35 8.59 8.84
N GLY A 80 1.31 9.06 9.63
CA GLY A 80 1.32 8.87 11.09
C GLY A 80 1.62 7.43 11.54
N ARG A 81 2.33 6.63 10.72
CA ARG A 81 2.71 5.23 11.04
C ARG A 81 4.22 5.00 11.09
N PRO A 82 4.98 5.76 11.92
CA PRO A 82 6.42 5.56 12.07
C PRO A 82 6.78 4.21 12.68
N ASP A 83 5.87 3.55 13.40
CA ASP A 83 6.06 2.22 13.99
C ASP A 83 6.38 1.14 12.94
N LEU A 84 5.84 1.29 11.73
CA LEU A 84 6.06 0.36 10.62
C LEU A 84 7.45 0.47 10.00
N ILE A 85 8.14 1.60 10.17
CA ILE A 85 9.51 1.82 9.66
C ILE A 85 10.44 0.77 10.25
N ASN A 86 10.35 0.55 11.57
CA ASN A 86 11.16 -0.46 12.24
C ASN A 86 10.79 -1.84 11.71
N LYS A 87 9.51 -2.20 11.60
CA LYS A 87 9.11 -3.52 11.07
C LYS A 87 9.65 -3.78 9.64
N LEU A 88 9.69 -2.74 8.80
CA LEU A 88 10.21 -2.83 7.43
C LEU A 88 11.74 -2.82 7.34
N TYR A 89 12.46 -2.15 8.24
CA TYR A 89 13.91 -1.93 8.06
C TYR A 89 14.80 -2.36 9.23
N SER A 90 14.27 -2.76 10.38
CA SER A 90 15.05 -3.15 11.58
C SER A 90 15.71 -4.53 11.50
N GLY A 91 15.94 -5.05 10.29
CA GLY A 91 16.52 -6.38 10.05
C GLY A 91 17.99 -6.41 9.62
N ASN A 92 18.66 -5.26 9.47
CA ASN A 92 20.07 -5.22 9.00
C ASN A 92 21.11 -5.13 10.13
N SER A 93 20.74 -5.52 11.34
CA SER A 93 21.66 -5.67 12.48
C SER A 93 21.91 -7.15 12.81
N GLY A 94 22.01 -7.99 11.77
CA GLY A 94 22.43 -9.39 11.88
C GLY A 94 23.66 -9.58 11.00
N LYS A 95 24.75 -10.01 11.63
CA LYS A 95 26.03 -10.39 11.04
C LYS A 95 25.89 -11.34 9.85
#